data_AF-A0A3D4ZXE5-F1
#
_entry.id   AF-A0A3D4ZXE5-F1
#
_cell.length_a   1.000
_cell.length_b   1.000
_cell.length_c   1.000
_cell.angle_alpha   90.00
_cell.angle_beta   90.00
_cell.angle_gamma   90.00
#
_symmetry.space_group_name_H-M   'P 1'
#
loop_
_entity.id
_entity.type
_entity.pdbx_description
1 polymer ?
#
loop_
_entity_poly.entity_id
_entity_poly.type
_entity_poly.pdbx_seq_one_letter_code
_entity_poly.pdbx_strand_id
1 'polypeptide(L)'
;MSIPVIEAHDGLTDRARRCLGIVAEVWQALNEHVDGLCLIGGWAVYALSEASGVTGTPTLPHHRGSVDVDIALAWAELSEITAGVVAERLRNSGYVEPTAPSFRWLRQHPGDTDPVEIDLMATHRPDHAGGALVVGGYAWAPFLER
;
A
#
# COMPACT_ATOMS: atom_id res chain seq x y z
N MET A 1 -11.78 2.81 -12.29
CA MET A 1 -11.66 4.28 -12.30
C MET A 1 -10.29 4.67 -12.84
N SER A 2 -10.11 5.90 -13.32
CA SER A 2 -8.77 6.43 -13.67
C SER A 2 -8.01 6.77 -12.39
N ILE A 3 -6.74 6.38 -12.30
CA ILE A 3 -5.87 6.73 -11.16
C ILE A 3 -5.75 8.26 -11.10
N PRO A 4 -5.97 8.89 -9.93
CA PRO A 4 -5.84 10.33 -9.81
C PRO A 4 -4.38 10.74 -10.07
N VAL A 5 -4.18 11.84 -10.79
CA VAL A 5 -2.86 12.46 -10.92
C VAL A 5 -2.78 13.55 -9.87
N ILE A 6 -1.86 13.39 -8.92
CA ILE A 6 -1.66 14.34 -7.82
C ILE A 6 -0.60 15.36 -8.21
N GLU A 7 -0.90 16.65 -8.02
CA GLU A 7 0.08 17.72 -8.17
C GLU A 7 1.20 17.54 -7.14
N ALA A 8 2.43 17.50 -7.63
CA ALA A 8 3.64 17.26 -6.87
C ALA A 8 4.80 18.05 -7.50
N HIS A 9 5.89 18.27 -6.77
CA HIS A 9 7.03 19.02 -7.31
C HIS A 9 7.53 18.45 -8.66
N ASP A 10 8.10 19.31 -9.50
CA ASP A 10 8.50 18.97 -10.88
C ASP A 10 9.64 17.96 -10.99
N GLY A 11 10.24 17.59 -9.87
CA GLY A 11 11.29 16.57 -9.79
C GLY A 11 10.78 15.13 -9.82
N LEU A 12 9.46 14.90 -9.75
CA LEU A 12 8.88 13.57 -9.87
C LEU A 12 8.67 13.18 -11.32
N THR A 13 9.03 11.93 -11.65
CA THR A 13 8.65 11.32 -12.93
C THR A 13 7.13 11.11 -13.00
N ASP A 14 6.58 11.01 -14.21
CA ASP A 14 5.16 10.71 -14.40
C ASP A 14 4.75 9.39 -13.72
N ARG A 15 5.63 8.38 -13.74
CA ARG A 15 5.38 7.10 -13.06
C ARG A 15 5.31 7.27 -11.55
N ALA A 16 6.20 8.06 -10.95
CA ALA A 16 6.16 8.35 -9.52
C ALA A 16 4.88 9.12 -9.15
N ARG A 17 4.46 10.11 -9.96
CA ARG A 17 3.18 10.83 -9.74
C ARG A 17 1.97 9.89 -9.77
N ARG A 18 2.00 8.87 -10.63
CA ARG A 18 0.96 7.83 -10.66
C ARG A 18 0.98 6.93 -9.42
N CYS A 19 2.16 6.57 -8.91
CA CYS A 19 2.26 5.81 -7.65
C CYS A 19 1.70 6.62 -6.47
N LEU A 20 1.94 7.92 -6.42
CA LEU A 20 1.28 8.81 -5.44
C LEU A 20 -0.24 8.82 -5.63
N GLY A 21 -0.71 8.81 -6.88
CA GLY A 21 -2.12 8.61 -7.21
C GLY A 21 -2.70 7.30 -6.69
N ILE A 22 -1.94 6.21 -6.78
CA ILE A 22 -2.31 4.90 -6.22
C ILE A 22 -2.42 4.96 -4.70
N VAL A 23 -1.52 5.67 -4.01
CA VAL A 23 -1.64 5.88 -2.55
C VAL A 23 -3.01 6.48 -2.22
N ALA A 24 -3.43 7.54 -2.92
CA ALA A 24 -4.73 8.16 -2.69
C ALA A 24 -5.91 7.25 -3.08
N GLU A 25 -5.79 6.49 -4.18
CA GLU A 25 -6.80 5.52 -4.61
C GLU A 25 -7.00 4.43 -3.55
N VAL A 26 -5.92 3.84 -3.01
CA VAL A 26 -5.99 2.84 -1.93
C VAL A 26 -6.60 3.46 -0.68
N TRP A 27 -6.18 4.67 -0.30
CA TRP A 27 -6.73 5.34 0.87
C TRP A 27 -8.24 5.55 0.74
N GLN A 28 -8.70 6.03 -0.42
CA GLN A 28 -10.12 6.23 -0.70
C GLN A 28 -10.90 4.90 -0.72
N ALA A 29 -10.30 3.83 -1.23
CA ALA A 29 -10.94 2.53 -1.31
C ALA A 29 -11.12 1.87 0.07
N LEU A 30 -10.23 2.16 1.01
CA LEU A 30 -10.13 1.39 2.27
C LEU A 30 -10.44 2.20 3.55
N ASN A 31 -10.38 3.54 3.54
CA ASN A 31 -10.50 4.34 4.77
C ASN A 31 -11.83 4.18 5.53
N GLU A 32 -12.94 3.85 4.85
CA GLU A 32 -14.24 3.63 5.48
C GLU A 32 -14.33 2.28 6.21
N HIS A 33 -13.34 1.40 5.99
CA HIS A 33 -13.39 0.01 6.41
C HIS A 33 -12.21 -0.40 7.29
N VAL A 34 -11.16 0.42 7.35
CA VAL A 34 -9.92 0.10 8.06
C VAL A 34 -9.39 1.34 8.76
N ASP A 35 -9.54 1.38 10.08
CA ASP A 35 -9.01 2.47 10.91
C ASP A 35 -7.47 2.42 11.04
N GLY A 36 -6.86 1.26 10.80
CA GLY A 36 -5.43 1.00 10.94
C GLY A 36 -4.57 1.20 9.69
N LEU A 37 -5.06 1.96 8.69
CA LEU A 37 -4.28 2.28 7.49
C LEU A 37 -3.12 3.23 7.81
N CYS A 38 -1.89 2.81 7.48
CA CYS A 38 -0.70 3.63 7.68
C CYS A 38 0.17 3.62 6.42
N LEU A 39 0.52 4.80 5.92
CA LEU A 39 1.45 4.94 4.81
C LEU A 39 2.85 4.66 5.35
N ILE A 40 3.57 3.73 4.73
CA ILE A 40 4.94 3.38 5.08
C ILE A 40 5.86 3.49 3.85
N GLY A 41 7.11 3.06 3.98
CA GLY A 41 8.05 3.03 2.86
C GLY A 41 8.42 4.41 2.32
N GLY A 42 8.81 4.47 1.04
CA GLY A 42 9.33 5.68 0.42
C GLY A 42 8.28 6.80 0.29
N TRP A 43 7.01 6.45 0.09
CA TRP A 43 5.93 7.45 0.05
C TRP A 43 5.61 8.07 1.40
N ALA A 44 5.85 7.37 2.52
CA ALA A 44 5.78 7.97 3.84
C ALA A 44 6.89 9.02 4.02
N VAL A 45 8.11 8.72 3.58
CA VAL A 45 9.22 9.69 3.60
C VAL A 45 8.87 10.91 2.75
N TYR A 46 8.35 10.70 1.54
CA TYR A 46 7.88 11.79 0.67
C TYR A 46 6.83 12.68 1.36
N ALA A 47 5.80 12.07 1.95
CA ALA A 47 4.75 12.81 2.65
C ALA A 47 5.32 13.62 3.82
N LEU A 48 6.22 13.03 4.61
CA LEU A 48 6.84 13.70 5.75
C LEU A 48 7.85 14.78 5.35
N SER A 49 8.53 14.65 4.22
CA SER A 49 9.53 15.65 3.79
C SER A 49 8.90 16.79 3.00
N GLU A 50 8.03 16.48 2.03
CA GLU A 50 7.47 17.47 1.11
C GLU A 50 6.17 18.09 1.64
N ALA A 51 5.26 17.30 2.24
CA ALA A 51 3.97 17.82 2.72
C ALA A 51 4.08 18.59 4.05
N SER A 52 5.16 18.38 4.81
CA SER A 52 5.46 19.15 6.03
C SER A 52 6.06 20.54 5.75
N GLY A 53 6.41 20.84 4.48
CA GLY A 53 7.06 22.10 4.10
C GLY A 53 8.52 22.22 4.57
N VAL A 54 9.15 21.10 4.96
CA VAL A 54 10.57 21.06 5.40
C VAL A 54 11.53 21.03 4.20
N THR A 55 11.03 20.75 2.99
CA THR A 55 11.80 20.82 1.75
C THR A 55 11.88 22.26 1.23
N GLY A 56 13.10 22.69 0.88
CA GLY A 56 13.43 24.08 0.55
C GLY A 56 14.54 24.68 1.40
N THR A 57 15.00 23.99 2.45
CA THR A 57 16.29 24.30 3.09
C THR A 57 17.45 23.83 2.21
N PRO A 58 18.60 24.54 2.15
CA PRO A 58 19.74 24.18 1.28
C PRO A 58 20.32 22.78 1.49
N THR A 59 19.96 22.10 2.58
CA THR A 59 20.58 20.88 3.07
C THR A 59 19.81 19.60 2.76
N LEU A 60 18.52 19.66 2.40
CA LEU A 60 17.72 18.47 2.12
C LEU A 60 17.25 18.46 0.66
N PRO A 61 17.76 17.52 -0.18
CA PRO A 61 17.29 17.38 -1.54
C PRO A 61 15.83 16.92 -1.58
N HIS A 62 15.10 17.33 -2.62
CA HIS A 62 13.74 16.83 -2.86
C HIS A 62 13.72 15.31 -3.02
N HIS A 63 12.69 14.67 -2.47
CA HIS A 63 12.47 13.24 -2.63
C HIS A 63 12.15 12.92 -4.10
N ARG A 64 12.79 11.91 -4.70
CA ARG A 64 12.62 11.59 -6.14
C ARG A 64 11.36 10.75 -6.46
N GLY A 65 10.59 10.42 -5.43
CA GLY A 65 9.44 9.51 -5.49
C GLY A 65 9.85 8.04 -5.36
N SER A 66 8.85 7.19 -5.18
CA SER A 66 8.97 5.72 -5.20
C SER A 66 8.27 5.13 -6.42
N VAL A 67 8.65 3.92 -6.80
CA VAL A 67 8.08 3.21 -7.98
C VAL A 67 7.11 2.09 -7.60
N ASP A 68 6.96 1.88 -6.31
CA ASP A 68 6.11 0.95 -5.58
C ASP A 68 5.32 1.72 -4.50
N VAL A 69 4.34 1.05 -3.90
CA VAL A 69 3.50 1.61 -2.83
C VAL A 69 3.47 0.67 -1.65
N ASP A 70 3.91 1.14 -0.48
CA ASP A 70 3.88 0.36 0.76
C ASP A 70 2.84 0.95 1.73
N ILE A 71 1.85 0.15 2.10
CA ILE A 71 0.81 0.54 3.04
C ILE A 71 0.69 -0.54 4.10
N ALA A 72 0.87 -0.16 5.36
CA ALA A 72 0.59 -1.05 6.47
C ALA A 72 -0.91 -1.05 6.73
N LEU A 73 -1.46 -2.25 6.83
CA LEU A 73 -2.83 -2.55 7.15
C LEU A 73 -2.83 -3.44 8.40
N ALA A 74 -3.69 -3.16 9.38
CA ALA A 74 -3.78 -3.94 10.61
C ALA A 74 -4.47 -5.30 10.39
N TRP A 75 -3.94 -6.14 9.51
CA TRP A 75 -4.55 -7.42 9.11
C TRP A 75 -4.92 -8.31 10.29
N ALA A 76 -4.11 -8.34 11.34
CA ALA A 76 -4.37 -9.15 12.53
C ALA A 76 -5.61 -8.70 13.33
N GLU A 77 -6.05 -7.45 13.13
CA GLU A 77 -7.21 -6.87 13.79
C GLU A 77 -8.47 -6.94 12.91
N LEU A 78 -8.33 -7.32 11.64
CA LEU A 78 -9.45 -7.45 10.73
C LEU A 78 -10.18 -8.77 10.93
N SER A 79 -11.51 -8.70 11.01
CA SER A 79 -12.34 -9.88 10.88
C SER A 79 -12.22 -10.48 9.48
N GLU A 80 -12.50 -11.78 9.33
CA GLU A 80 -12.56 -12.44 8.02
C GLU A 80 -13.51 -11.74 7.03
N ILE A 81 -14.65 -11.26 7.54
CA ILE A 81 -15.61 -10.50 6.74
C ILE A 81 -14.98 -9.19 6.25
N THR A 82 -14.33 -8.44 7.15
CA THR A 82 -13.68 -7.16 6.80
C THR A 82 -12.54 -7.36 5.80
N ALA A 83 -11.71 -8.40 5.98
CA ALA A 83 -10.65 -8.74 5.04
C ALA A 83 -11.20 -9.09 3.65
N GLY A 84 -12.32 -9.84 3.59
CA GLY A 84 -13.02 -10.13 2.34
C GLY A 84 -13.52 -8.87 1.62
N VAL A 85 -14.10 -7.91 2.37
CA VAL A 85 -14.54 -6.61 1.84
C VAL A 85 -13.35 -5.81 1.30
N VAL A 86 -12.24 -5.75 2.03
CA VAL A 86 -11.00 -5.06 1.58
C VAL A 86 -10.52 -5.64 0.25
N ALA A 87 -10.41 -6.96 0.15
CA ALA A 87 -9.98 -7.63 -1.08
C ALA A 87 -10.96 -7.38 -2.25
N GLU A 88 -12.26 -7.38 -1.99
CA GLU A 88 -13.29 -7.09 -3.00
C GLU A 88 -13.20 -5.64 -3.49
N ARG A 89 -12.99 -4.68 -2.59
CA ARG A 89 -12.82 -3.26 -2.95
C ARG A 89 -11.60 -3.04 -3.84
N LEU A 90 -10.48 -3.69 -3.52
CA LEU A 90 -9.27 -3.65 -4.34
C LEU A 90 -9.53 -4.23 -5.73
N ARG A 91 -10.12 -5.43 -5.83
CA ARG A 91 -10.46 -6.03 -7.14
C ARG A 91 -11.39 -5.13 -7.96
N ASN A 92 -12.43 -4.58 -7.33
CA ASN A 92 -13.38 -3.67 -7.99
C ASN A 92 -12.72 -2.36 -8.44
N SER A 93 -11.61 -1.97 -7.80
CA SER A 93 -10.80 -0.81 -8.19
C SER A 93 -9.77 -1.13 -9.29
N GLY A 94 -9.70 -2.39 -9.75
CA GLY A 94 -8.82 -2.83 -10.83
C GLY A 94 -7.44 -3.31 -10.35
N TYR A 95 -7.30 -3.64 -9.06
CA TYR A 95 -6.12 -4.28 -8.53
C TYR A 95 -6.17 -5.78 -8.82
N VAL A 96 -5.01 -6.34 -9.17
CA VAL A 96 -4.83 -7.77 -9.41
C VAL A 96 -4.25 -8.38 -8.15
N GLU A 97 -4.95 -9.38 -7.63
CA GLU A 97 -4.54 -10.16 -6.48
C GLU A 97 -3.34 -11.07 -6.85
N PRO A 98 -2.39 -11.30 -5.92
CA PRO A 98 -1.26 -12.16 -6.20
C PRO A 98 -1.69 -13.62 -6.44
N THR A 99 -0.99 -14.31 -7.33
CA THR A 99 -1.26 -15.72 -7.69
C THR A 99 -0.73 -16.72 -6.65
N ALA A 100 0.09 -16.26 -5.72
CA ALA A 100 0.62 -17.02 -4.59
C ALA A 100 0.43 -16.21 -3.30
N PRO A 101 0.42 -16.86 -2.11
CA PRO A 101 0.24 -16.16 -0.84
C PRO A 101 1.25 -15.01 -0.68
N SER A 102 0.77 -13.77 -0.75
CA SER A 102 1.56 -12.54 -0.72
C SER A 102 0.68 -11.34 -0.36
N PHE A 103 1.30 -10.29 0.14
CA PHE A 103 0.67 -8.98 0.37
C PHE A 103 0.82 -8.04 -0.83
N ARG A 104 1.43 -8.52 -1.92
CA ARG A 104 1.76 -7.73 -3.11
C ARG A 104 0.65 -7.79 -4.14
N TRP A 105 -0.10 -6.71 -4.21
CA TRP A 105 -1.10 -6.47 -5.24
C TRP A 105 -0.48 -5.73 -6.41
N LEU A 106 -1.07 -5.87 -7.59
CA LEU A 106 -0.62 -5.18 -8.79
C LEU A 106 -1.68 -4.21 -9.29
N ARG A 107 -1.28 -3.01 -9.67
CA ARG A 107 -2.15 -2.03 -10.31
C ARG A 107 -1.60 -1.61 -11.66
N GLN A 108 -2.34 -1.92 -12.72
CA GLN A 108 -1.99 -1.47 -14.08
C GLN A 108 -2.52 -0.06 -14.34
N HIS A 109 -1.65 0.83 -14.80
CA HIS A 109 -2.06 2.09 -15.41
C HIS A 109 -1.86 2.03 -16.94
N PRO A 110 -2.76 2.58 -17.78
CA PRO A 110 -2.62 2.53 -19.24
C PRO A 110 -1.34 3.16 -19.79
N GLY A 111 -0.76 4.11 -19.06
CA GLY A 111 0.49 4.81 -19.41
C GLY A 111 1.77 4.16 -18.89
N ASP A 112 1.70 2.98 -18.28
CA ASP A 112 2.86 2.26 -17.76
C ASP A 112 3.09 0.95 -18.52
N THR A 113 4.35 0.62 -18.81
CA THR A 113 4.74 -0.67 -19.42
C THR A 113 4.50 -1.83 -18.48
N ASP A 114 4.84 -1.62 -17.21
CA ASP A 114 4.77 -2.62 -16.15
C ASP A 114 3.85 -2.14 -15.02
N PRO A 115 3.05 -3.04 -14.41
CA PRO A 115 2.17 -2.67 -13.31
C PRO A 115 2.98 -2.13 -12.12
N VAL A 116 2.32 -1.32 -11.30
CA VAL A 116 2.86 -0.87 -10.01
C VAL A 116 2.59 -1.94 -8.97
N GLU A 117 3.59 -2.24 -8.15
CA GLU A 117 3.47 -3.12 -6.99
C GLU A 117 2.95 -2.33 -5.78
N ILE A 118 1.99 -2.92 -5.06
CA ILE A 118 1.42 -2.39 -3.83
C ILE A 118 1.58 -3.44 -2.74
N ASP A 119 2.47 -3.20 -1.79
CA ASP A 119 2.68 -4.07 -0.64
C ASP A 119 1.76 -3.64 0.52
N LEU A 120 0.72 -4.44 0.77
CA LEU A 120 -0.24 -4.25 1.87
C LEU A 120 0.23 -5.01 3.11
N MET A 121 1.29 -4.53 3.75
CA MET A 121 1.96 -5.21 4.87
C MET A 121 1.10 -5.24 6.14
N ALA A 122 1.37 -6.17 7.05
CA ALA A 122 0.79 -6.16 8.40
C ALA A 122 1.44 -5.09 9.31
N THR A 123 0.64 -4.37 10.12
CA THR A 123 1.14 -3.37 11.10
C THR A 123 1.80 -3.99 12.34
N HIS A 124 1.57 -5.27 12.63
CA HIS A 124 2.13 -5.99 13.78
C HIS A 124 2.75 -7.33 13.35
N ARG A 125 3.80 -7.79 14.05
CA ARG A 125 4.19 -9.21 13.97
C ARG A 125 2.96 -10.02 14.38
N PRO A 126 2.49 -11.01 13.60
CA PRO A 126 1.41 -11.86 14.04
C PRO A 126 1.83 -12.52 15.36
N ASP A 127 1.00 -12.46 16.41
CA ASP A 127 1.25 -13.27 17.60
C ASP A 127 0.97 -14.73 17.23
N HIS A 128 2.01 -15.57 17.29
CA HIS A 128 2.04 -16.92 16.75
C HIS A 128 1.72 -18.01 17.78
N ALA A 129 1.30 -17.67 19.01
CA ALA A 129 1.09 -18.63 20.09
C ALA A 129 0.00 -19.71 19.82
N GLY A 130 -0.88 -19.49 18.82
CA GLY A 130 -2.00 -20.38 18.49
C GLY A 130 -1.87 -21.15 17.17
N GLY A 131 -0.75 -21.03 16.45
CA GLY A 131 -0.60 -21.57 15.10
C GLY A 131 -1.17 -20.66 14.00
N ALA A 132 -1.36 -21.21 12.80
CA ALA A 132 -1.79 -20.46 11.63
C ALA A 132 -3.15 -19.77 11.88
N LEU A 133 -3.20 -18.45 11.76
CA LEU A 133 -4.48 -17.75 11.62
C LEU A 133 -5.12 -18.23 10.31
N VAL A 134 -6.45 -18.29 10.24
CA VAL A 134 -7.16 -18.57 8.99
C VAL A 134 -8.17 -17.45 8.78
N VAL A 135 -7.97 -16.66 7.73
CA VAL A 135 -8.83 -15.53 7.37
C VAL A 135 -9.17 -15.70 5.90
N GLY A 136 -10.43 -15.94 5.54
CA GLY A 136 -10.89 -16.00 4.15
C GLY A 136 -10.54 -17.30 3.42
N GLY A 137 -10.24 -18.39 4.13
CA GLY A 137 -9.75 -19.65 3.54
C GLY A 137 -8.23 -19.74 3.32
N TYR A 138 -7.45 -18.80 3.85
CA TYR A 138 -5.99 -18.78 3.75
C TYR A 138 -5.38 -19.43 5.00
N ALA A 139 -4.45 -20.39 4.84
CA ALA A 139 -3.66 -20.95 5.94
C ALA A 139 -2.29 -20.27 6.01
N TRP A 140 -1.94 -19.75 7.19
CA TRP A 140 -0.73 -18.96 7.40
C TRP A 140 0.47 -19.89 7.66
N ALA A 141 1.63 -19.62 7.03
CA ALA A 141 2.81 -20.48 7.13
C ALA A 141 3.52 -20.34 8.50
N PRO A 142 4.10 -21.42 9.05
CA PRO A 142 4.79 -21.39 10.33
C PRO A 142 6.19 -20.79 10.16
N PHE A 143 6.48 -19.69 10.83
CA PHE A 143 7.87 -19.27 11.00
C PHE A 143 8.45 -20.09 12.16
N LEU A 144 9.39 -20.98 11.82
CA LEU A 144 10.06 -21.89 12.75
C LEU A 144 10.63 -21.13 13.96
N GLU A 145 10.24 -21.59 15.15
CA GLU A 145 10.77 -21.15 16.44
C GLU A 145 12.29 -21.42 16.51
N ARG A 146 13.05 -20.45 17.03
CA ARG A 146 14.38 -20.69 17.59
C ARG A 146 14.31 -20.57 19.11
#